data_AF-A0A538IIG4-F1
#
_entry.id   AF-A0A538IIG4-F1
#
_cell.length_a   1.000
_cell.length_b   1.000
_cell.length_c   1.000
_cell.angle_alpha   90.00
_cell.angle_beta   90.00
_cell.angle_gamma   90.00
#
_symmetry.space_group_name_H-M   'P 1'
#
loop_
_entity.id
_entity.type
_entity.pdbx_description
1 polymer ?
#
loop_
_entity_poly.entity_id
_entity_poly.type
_entity_poly.pdbx_seq_one_letter_code
_entity_poly.pdbx_strand_id
1 'polypeptide(L)' 'MRVSKMTVYRLIRSGKIRAVQIGKAYRVRESDLEEYLNSSYVDAG' A
#
# COMPACT_ATOMS: atom_id res chain seq x y z
N MET A 1 6.83 4.09 10.15
CA MET A 1 6.09 5.21 9.51
C MET A 1 4.59 4.91 9.57
N ARG A 2 3.71 5.87 9.89
CA ARG A 2 2.24 5.66 9.87
C ARG A 2 1.67 6.26 8.58
N VAL A 3 1.01 5.42 7.78
CA VAL A 3 0.28 5.84 6.58
C VAL A 3 -1.23 5.81 6.83
N SER A 4 -1.94 6.77 6.21
CA SER A 4 -3.39 6.82 6.31
C SER A 4 -4.04 5.68 5.52
N LYS A 5 -5.23 5.23 5.95
CA LYS A 5 -6.04 4.27 5.18
C LYS A 5 -6.30 4.77 3.76
N MET A 6 -6.43 6.09 3.57
CA MET A 6 -6.67 6.65 2.25
C MET A 6 -5.47 6.57 1.34
N THR A 7 -4.27 6.76 1.87
CA THR A 7 -3.02 6.55 1.14
C THR A 7 -2.96 5.11 0.66
N VAL A 8 -3.17 4.15 1.56
CA VAL A 8 -3.16 2.71 1.22
C VAL A 8 -4.23 2.40 0.18
N TYR A 9 -5.45 2.91 0.34
CA TYR A 9 -6.53 2.70 -0.63
C TYR A 9 -6.18 3.23 -2.04
N ARG A 10 -5.60 4.44 -2.13
CA ARG A 10 -5.18 4.99 -3.43
C ARG A 10 -4.10 4.13 -4.08
N LEU A 11 -3.16 3.60 -3.31
CA LEU A 11 -2.09 2.72 -3.81
C LEU A 11 -2.64 1.39 -4.33
N ILE A 12 -3.66 0.83 -3.67
CA ILE A 12 -4.36 -0.36 -4.15
C ILE A 12 -5.07 -0.04 -5.47
N ARG A 13 -5.81 1.08 -5.51
CA ARG A 13 -6.60 1.47 -6.69
C ARG A 13 -5.73 1.82 -7.91
N SER A 14 -4.50 2.30 -7.68
CA SER A 14 -3.52 2.55 -8.74
C SER A 14 -2.71 1.31 -9.14
N GLY A 15 -2.97 0.15 -8.52
CA GLY A 15 -2.25 -1.10 -8.80
C GLY A 15 -0.82 -1.15 -8.27
N LYS A 16 -0.42 -0.18 -7.44
CA LYS A 16 0.94 -0.08 -6.89
C LYS A 16 1.20 -1.04 -5.73
N ILE A 17 0.15 -1.48 -5.04
CA ILE A 17 0.23 -2.45 -3.94
C ILE A 17 -0.75 -3.58 -4.20
N ARG A 18 -0.28 -4.82 -4.02
CA ARG A 18 -1.13 -6.01 -4.09
C ARG A 18 -2.07 -6.06 -2.89
N ALA A 19 -3.35 -6.28 -3.16
CA ALA A 19 -4.37 -6.39 -2.14
C ALA A 19 -5.42 -7.42 -2.50
N VAL A 20 -6.06 -7.99 -1.48
CA VAL A 20 -7.20 -8.89 -1.62
C VAL A 20 -8.45 -8.19 -1.11
N GLN A 21 -9.51 -8.16 -1.91
CA GLN A 21 -10.79 -7.63 -1.49
C GLN A 21 -11.61 -8.72 -0.81
N ILE A 22 -12.06 -8.47 0.42
CA ILE A 22 -12.94 -9.36 1.17
C ILE A 22 -14.17 -8.54 1.59
N GLY A 23 -15.28 -8.80 0.90
CA GLY A 23 -16.47 -7.96 0.99
C GLY A 23 -16.17 -6.51 0.56
N LYS A 24 -16.43 -5.56 1.47
CA LYS A 24 -16.18 -4.13 1.23
C LYS A 24 -14.80 -3.65 1.72
N ALA A 25 -14.01 -4.52 2.35
CA ALA A 25 -12.70 -4.19 2.88
C ALA A 25 -11.59 -4.74 1.99
N TYR A 26 -10.48 -3.99 1.93
CA TYR A 26 -9.23 -4.47 1.34
C TYR A 26 -8.32 -4.97 2.44
N ARG A 27 -7.64 -6.09 2.18
CA ARG A 27 -6.55 -6.61 3.00
C ARG A 27 -5.25 -6.54 2.22
N VAL A 28 -4.21 -6.08 2.90
CA VAL A 28 -2.86 -5.91 2.35
C VAL A 28 -1.92 -6.65 3.27
N ARG A 29 -0.92 -7.35 2.71
CA ARG A 29 0.15 -7.91 3.52
C ARG A 29 1.06 -6.77 3.97
N GLU A 30 1.45 -6.77 5.24
CA GLU A 30 2.35 -5.77 5.78
C GLU A 30 3.65 -5.67 4.98
N SER A 31 4.20 -6.81 4.56
CA SER A 31 5.39 -6.88 3.71
C SER A 31 5.25 -6.15 2.37
N ASP A 32 4.10 -6.28 1.68
CA ASP A 32 3.87 -5.59 0.39
C ASP A 32 3.78 -4.06 0.58
N LEU A 33 3.22 -3.63 1.72
CA LEU A 33 3.16 -2.21 2.07
C LEU A 33 4.55 -1.68 2.44
N GLU A 34 5.31 -2.40 3.26
CA GLU A 34 6.67 -2.03 3.64
C GLU A 34 7.60 -1.98 2.43
N GLU A 35 7.56 -2.98 1.54
CA GLU A 35 8.34 -3.01 0.30
C GLU A 35 8.04 -1.78 -0.57
N TYR A 36 6.77 -1.42 -0.73
CA TYR A 36 6.39 -0.22 -1.48
C TYR A 36 6.90 1.07 -0.82
N LEU A 37 6.77 1.19 0.50
CA LEU A 37 7.21 2.38 1.23
C LEU A 37 8.73 2.51 1.23
N ASN A 38 9.45 1.39 1.37
CA ASN A 38 10.90 1.35 1.34
C ASN A 38 11.43 1.70 -0.06
N SER A 39 10.85 1.13 -1.12
CA SER A 39 11.25 1.43 -2.51
C SER A 39 10.92 2.87 -2.92
N SER A 40 9.78 3.41 -2.50
CA SER A 40 9.40 4.81 -2.77
C SER A 40 10.28 5.83 -2.04
N TYR A 41 10.91 5.45 -0.91
CA TYR A 41 11.84 6.32 -0.19
C TYR A 41 13.17 6.48 -0.94
N VAL A 42 13.56 5.49 -1.75
CA VAL A 42 14.79 5.53 -2.54
C VAL A 42 14.66 6.44 -3.77
N ASP A 43 13.44 6.64 -4.27
CA ASP A 43 13.17 7.44 -5.49
C ASP A 43 12.88 8.93 -5.19
N ALA A 44 12.73 9.28 -3.91
CA ALA A 44 12.47 10.65 -3.44
C ALA A 44 13.66 11.28 -2.70
N GLY A 45 14.85 10.66 -2.78
CA GLY A 45 16.11 11.11 -2.17
C GLY A 45 17.09 11.66 -3.19
#